data_AF-A0A7S3LBR9-F1
#
_entry.id   AF-A0A7S3LBR9-F1
#
_cell.length_a   1.000
_cell.length_b   1.000
_cell.length_c   1.000
_cell.angle_alpha   90.00
_cell.angle_beta   90.00
_cell.angle_gamma   90.00
#
_symmetry.space_group_name_H-M   'P 1'
#
loop_
_entity.id
_entity.type
_entity.pdbx_description
1 polymer ?
#
loop_
_entity_poly.entity_id
_entity_poly.type
_entity_poly.pdbx_seq_one_letter_code
_entity_poly.pdbx_strand_id
1 'polypeptide(L)'
;MMWLSQVSLRSTGVSAFVARPTLQHASSRLFATTEADAQTADAPKVKELPVKYNMEEIVSLCKRRGIIFPSSEIYNGYAGFYDYGPLGSELKKNVKDAWWKTFVTQREDVVGLDSSIIHNPKTWKSSGHVDGFSDPMVDCKETKLRFRADQIFFSPVKIGDEVVGYVTV
;
A
#
# COMPACT_ATOMS: atom_id res chain seq x y z
N MET A 1 -55.84 -38.51 14.56
CA MET A 1 -54.81 -37.64 13.94
C MET A 1 -55.48 -36.37 13.41
N MET A 2 -54.88 -35.20 13.69
CA MET A 2 -55.09 -33.88 13.05
C MET A 2 -56.49 -33.22 13.22
N TRP A 3 -56.74 -32.42 14.26
CA TRP A 3 -56.42 -30.98 14.43
C TRP A 3 -57.04 -30.01 13.39
N LEU A 4 -58.19 -29.47 13.79
CA LEU A 4 -58.58 -28.05 13.90
C LEU A 4 -58.41 -27.06 12.73
N SER A 5 -59.59 -26.60 12.28
CA SER A 5 -60.03 -25.21 12.13
C SER A 5 -59.53 -24.36 10.96
N GLN A 6 -60.36 -24.31 9.90
CA GLN A 6 -60.49 -23.14 9.04
C GLN A 6 -61.54 -22.20 9.64
N VAL A 7 -61.15 -20.98 9.99
CA VAL A 7 -62.06 -19.84 10.07
C VAL A 7 -61.50 -18.71 9.20
N SER A 8 -62.35 -18.29 8.29
CA SER A 8 -62.16 -17.28 7.25
C SER A 8 -62.85 -15.97 7.67
N LEU A 9 -62.37 -14.85 7.10
CA LEU A 9 -63.00 -13.52 6.99
C LEU A 9 -63.02 -12.61 8.25
N ARG A 10 -62.19 -11.54 8.29
CA ARG A 10 -62.44 -10.22 7.68
C ARG A 10 -61.52 -9.11 8.26
N SER A 11 -61.02 -8.30 7.34
CA SER A 11 -60.72 -6.86 7.38
C SER A 11 -60.23 -6.19 8.68
N THR A 12 -58.97 -5.78 8.65
CA THR A 12 -58.59 -4.40 8.96
C THR A 12 -57.43 -4.00 8.05
N GLY A 13 -57.71 -3.05 7.16
CA GLY A 13 -56.70 -2.45 6.29
C GLY A 13 -55.86 -1.45 7.09
N VAL A 14 -54.54 -1.61 7.01
CA VAL A 14 -53.59 -0.53 7.26
C VAL A 14 -52.57 -0.61 6.13
N SER A 15 -52.84 0.15 5.07
CA SER A 15 -51.87 0.40 4.00
C SER A 15 -50.90 1.47 4.51
N ALA A 16 -49.69 1.05 4.89
CA ALA A 16 -48.60 1.98 5.17
C ALA A 16 -47.89 2.33 3.86
N PHE A 17 -48.42 3.33 3.17
CA PHE A 17 -47.79 3.99 2.02
C PHE A 17 -46.62 4.84 2.56
N VAL A 18 -45.39 4.34 2.47
CA VAL A 18 -44.20 5.18 2.67
C VAL A 18 -43.90 5.85 1.34
N ALA A 19 -44.23 7.14 1.27
CA ALA A 19 -44.02 7.98 0.10
C ALA A 19 -42.52 8.09 -0.23
N ARG A 20 -42.13 7.67 -1.44
CA ARG A 20 -40.90 8.12 -2.09
C ARG A 20 -41.06 9.59 -2.45
N PRO A 21 -40.17 10.51 -2.03
CA PRO A 21 -40.20 11.87 -2.52
C PRO A 21 -39.77 11.90 -4.00
N THR A 22 -40.66 12.40 -4.83
CA THR A 22 -40.48 12.68 -6.26
C THR A 22 -39.50 13.84 -6.41
N LEU A 23 -38.36 13.62 -7.08
CA LEU A 23 -37.46 14.68 -7.54
C LEU A 23 -38.15 15.49 -8.64
N GLN A 24 -38.73 16.63 -8.30
CA GLN A 24 -39.09 17.65 -9.29
C GLN A 24 -37.88 18.54 -9.57
N HIS A 25 -37.48 18.55 -10.84
CA HIS A 25 -36.55 19.51 -11.41
C HIS A 25 -37.20 20.90 -11.42
N ALA A 26 -36.59 21.86 -10.73
CA ALA A 26 -36.81 23.27 -10.96
C ALA A 26 -35.45 23.93 -11.19
N SER A 27 -35.06 23.98 -12.46
CA SER A 27 -33.99 24.85 -12.94
C SER A 27 -34.61 26.20 -13.28
N SER A 28 -34.13 27.26 -12.67
CA SER A 28 -33.47 28.37 -13.37
C SER A 28 -33.41 29.64 -12.51
N ARG A 29 -32.22 30.25 -12.54
CA ARG A 29 -31.87 31.61 -12.11
C ARG A 29 -31.81 31.84 -10.60
N LEU A 30 -30.57 31.91 -10.10
CA LEU A 30 -29.98 33.17 -9.62
C LEU A 30 -28.47 32.95 -9.39
N PHE A 31 -27.68 33.28 -10.42
CA PHE A 31 -26.29 33.66 -10.20
C PHE A 31 -26.31 35.01 -9.48
N ALA A 32 -26.06 34.97 -8.17
CA ALA A 32 -25.66 36.13 -7.39
C ALA A 32 -24.56 35.66 -6.45
N THR A 33 -23.32 35.99 -6.79
CA THR A 33 -22.14 35.83 -5.94
C THR A 33 -22.27 36.80 -4.78
N THR A 34 -22.69 36.33 -3.61
CA THR A 34 -22.32 36.98 -2.36
C THR A 34 -21.14 36.19 -1.79
N GLU A 35 -19.95 36.73 -2.08
CA GLU A 35 -18.71 36.43 -1.38
C GLU A 35 -18.94 36.70 0.11
N ALA A 36 -19.22 35.64 0.87
CA ALA A 36 -19.14 35.64 2.31
C ALA A 36 -17.93 34.78 2.65
N ASP A 37 -16.89 35.44 3.17
CA ASP A 37 -15.59 34.88 3.49
C ASP A 37 -15.71 33.60 4.34
N ALA A 38 -15.71 32.46 3.66
CA ALA A 38 -15.34 31.20 4.27
C ALA A 38 -13.84 31.28 4.52
N GLN A 39 -13.46 31.91 5.64
CA GLN A 39 -12.15 31.71 6.24
C GLN A 39 -12.02 30.22 6.48
N THR A 40 -11.33 29.57 5.53
CA THR A 40 -10.77 28.24 5.66
C THR A 40 -10.03 28.23 6.98
N ALA A 41 -10.60 27.58 7.99
CA ALA A 41 -9.92 27.31 9.23
C ALA A 41 -8.60 26.63 8.84
N ASP A 42 -7.50 27.36 9.06
CA ASP A 42 -6.14 26.93 8.76
C ASP A 42 -5.99 25.50 9.30
N ALA A 43 -5.76 24.53 8.41
CA ALA A 43 -5.40 23.18 8.81
C ALA A 43 -4.27 23.30 9.84
N PRO A 44 -4.32 22.56 10.97
CA PRO A 44 -3.34 22.73 12.04
C PRO A 44 -1.94 22.57 11.45
N LYS A 45 -1.18 23.66 11.43
CA LYS A 45 0.23 23.68 10.99
C LYS A 45 0.97 22.68 11.86
N VAL A 46 1.21 21.50 11.31
CA VAL A 46 2.06 20.48 11.92
C VAL A 46 3.41 21.15 12.07
N LYS A 47 3.83 21.41 13.30
CA LYS A 47 5.18 21.89 13.58
C LYS A 47 6.14 20.82 13.09
N GLU A 48 6.78 21.06 11.95
CA GLU A 48 7.90 20.25 11.49
C GLU A 48 9.02 20.41 12.52
N LEU A 49 9.12 19.44 13.42
CA LEU A 49 10.29 19.32 14.28
C LEU A 49 11.43 18.83 13.38
N PRO A 50 12.61 19.49 13.38
CA PRO A 50 13.74 19.09 12.56
C PRO A 50 14.38 17.86 13.18
N VAL A 51 13.72 16.71 13.06
CA VAL A 51 14.26 15.48 13.63
C VAL A 51 15.09 14.78 12.57
N LYS A 52 16.40 15.01 12.67
CA LYS A 52 17.41 14.28 11.90
C LYS A 52 17.60 12.92 12.55
N TYR A 53 16.86 11.92 12.06
CA TYR A 53 17.03 10.53 12.52
C TYR A 53 18.11 9.86 11.70
N ASN A 54 18.99 9.13 12.37
CA ASN A 54 19.95 8.28 11.69
C ASN A 54 19.36 6.88 11.44
N MET A 55 19.66 6.27 10.29
CA MET A 55 19.09 4.96 9.93
C MET A 55 19.52 3.86 10.89
N GLU A 56 20.76 3.92 11.40
CA GLU A 56 21.26 2.97 12.40
C GLU A 56 20.48 3.08 13.73
N GLU A 57 20.08 4.29 14.11
CA GLU A 57 19.29 4.51 15.33
C GLU A 57 17.91 3.85 15.20
N ILE A 58 17.25 4.03 14.06
CA ILE A 58 15.94 3.43 13.76
C ILE A 58 16.05 1.90 13.77
N VAL A 59 17.04 1.34 13.08
CA VAL A 59 17.26 -0.11 13.04
C VAL A 59 17.54 -0.67 14.43
N SER A 60 18.36 0.03 15.24
CA SER A 60 18.64 -0.37 16.62
C SER A 60 17.38 -0.37 17.50
N LEU A 61 16.49 0.60 17.30
CA LEU A 61 15.23 0.70 18.01
C LEU A 61 14.30 -0.45 17.60
N CYS A 62 14.17 -0.72 16.31
CA CYS A 62 13.34 -1.80 15.77
C CYS A 62 13.75 -3.16 16.32
N LYS A 63 15.06 -3.45 16.38
CA LYS A 63 15.58 -4.67 16.99
C LYS A 63 15.30 -4.71 18.50
N ARG A 64 15.65 -3.65 19.23
CA ARG A 64 15.49 -3.60 20.70
C ARG A 64 14.03 -3.68 21.17
N ARG A 65 13.10 -3.17 20.38
CA ARG A 65 11.66 -3.16 20.70
C ARG A 65 10.90 -4.36 20.13
N GLY A 66 11.55 -5.26 19.41
CA GLY A 66 10.88 -6.44 18.85
C GLY A 66 9.91 -6.12 17.71
N ILE A 67 10.29 -5.18 16.84
CA ILE A 67 9.52 -4.80 15.65
C ILE A 67 9.99 -5.63 14.45
N ILE A 68 11.25 -5.51 14.04
CA ILE A 68 11.81 -6.19 12.86
C ILE A 68 13.18 -6.77 13.21
N PHE A 69 13.43 -8.00 12.76
CA PHE A 69 14.68 -8.72 12.90
C PHE A 69 15.20 -9.20 11.54
N PRO A 70 16.53 -9.26 11.32
CA PRO A 70 17.09 -9.98 10.18
C PRO A 70 16.67 -11.44 10.26
N SER A 71 16.19 -12.00 9.16
CA SER A 71 15.78 -13.40 9.19
C SER A 71 16.97 -14.32 9.39
N SER A 72 16.80 -15.36 10.19
CA SER A 72 17.87 -16.33 10.53
C SER A 72 19.14 -15.69 11.10
N GLU A 73 19.01 -14.63 11.91
CA GLU A 73 20.14 -13.88 12.51
C GLU A 73 21.14 -14.78 13.26
N ILE A 74 20.69 -15.86 13.90
CA ILE A 74 21.55 -16.85 14.58
C ILE A 74 22.44 -17.67 13.63
N TYR A 75 22.15 -17.65 12.33
CA TYR A 75 22.87 -18.34 11.27
C TYR A 75 23.47 -17.37 10.24
N ASN A 76 23.87 -16.17 10.69
CA ASN A 76 24.40 -15.06 9.87
C ASN A 76 23.38 -14.35 8.98
N GLY A 77 22.12 -14.81 8.96
CA GLY A 77 21.00 -14.22 8.26
C GLY A 77 21.12 -14.14 6.74
N TYR A 78 20.02 -13.73 6.10
CA TYR A 78 19.95 -13.54 4.66
C TYR A 78 19.65 -12.09 4.31
N ALA A 79 20.46 -11.51 3.41
CA ALA A 79 20.21 -10.16 2.90
C ALA A 79 18.85 -10.11 2.20
N GLY A 80 18.04 -9.11 2.53
CA GLY A 80 16.71 -8.89 1.94
C GLY A 80 15.56 -9.64 2.62
N PHE A 81 15.82 -10.51 3.61
CA PHE A 81 14.78 -11.24 4.34
C PHE A 81 14.71 -10.80 5.81
N TYR A 82 13.49 -10.56 6.29
CA TYR A 82 13.25 -10.03 7.63
C TYR A 82 12.02 -10.67 8.28
N ASP A 83 12.12 -10.89 9.58
CA ASP A 83 11.06 -11.44 10.42
C ASP A 83 10.45 -10.34 11.29
N TYR A 84 9.12 -10.31 11.37
CA TYR A 84 8.39 -9.35 12.19
C TYR A 84 8.22 -9.91 13.60
N GLY A 85 8.68 -9.16 14.62
CA GLY A 85 8.45 -9.50 16.02
C GLY A 85 7.02 -9.19 16.48
N PRO A 86 6.68 -9.40 17.77
CA PRO A 86 5.32 -9.26 18.27
C PRO A 86 4.69 -7.88 18.05
N LEU A 87 5.47 -6.81 18.24
CA LEU A 87 4.99 -5.45 17.97
C LEU A 87 4.95 -5.16 16.46
N GLY A 88 5.89 -5.71 15.70
CA GLY A 88 5.93 -5.55 14.25
C GLY A 88 4.78 -6.25 13.53
N SER A 89 4.36 -7.43 14.01
CA SER A 89 3.22 -8.16 13.44
C SER A 89 1.92 -7.41 13.65
N GLU A 90 1.68 -6.86 14.85
CA GLU A 90 0.51 -6.04 15.14
C GLU A 90 0.54 -4.72 14.34
N LEU A 91 1.70 -4.07 14.25
CA LEU A 91 1.85 -2.86 13.44
C LEU A 91 1.54 -3.14 11.96
N LYS A 92 2.13 -4.19 11.39
CA LYS A 92 1.89 -4.61 10.00
C LYS A 92 0.43 -4.93 9.76
N LYS A 93 -0.24 -5.59 10.70
CA LYS A 93 -1.66 -5.89 10.63
C LYS A 93 -2.50 -4.61 10.66
N ASN A 94 -2.26 -3.71 11.62
CA ASN A 94 -2.99 -2.45 11.73
C ASN A 94 -2.88 -1.60 10.46
N VAL A 95 -1.69 -1.54 9.84
CA VAL A 95 -1.49 -0.84 8.57
C VAL A 95 -2.30 -1.49 7.44
N LYS A 96 -2.28 -2.82 7.33
CA LYS A 96 -3.08 -3.56 6.33
C LYS A 96 -4.57 -3.35 6.53
N ASP A 97 -5.06 -3.41 7.76
CA ASP A 97 -6.49 -3.26 8.10
C ASP A 97 -6.97 -1.83 7.81
N ALA A 98 -6.17 -0.83 8.15
CA ALA A 98 -6.45 0.57 7.84
C ALA A 98 -6.53 0.81 6.32
N TRP A 99 -5.59 0.23 5.57
CA TRP A 99 -5.59 0.29 4.11
C TRP A 99 -6.83 -0.41 3.53
N TRP A 100 -7.13 -1.63 3.96
CA TRP A 100 -8.28 -2.40 3.47
C TRP A 100 -9.60 -1.69 3.73
N LYS A 101 -9.78 -1.15 4.93
CA LYS A 101 -10.98 -0.37 5.29
C LYS A 101 -11.16 0.82 4.35
N THR A 102 -10.09 1.57 4.11
CA THR A 102 -10.14 2.82 3.32
C THR A 102 -10.37 2.56 1.84
N PHE A 103 -9.67 1.57 1.27
CA PHE A 103 -9.67 1.37 -0.18
C PHE A 103 -10.66 0.31 -0.66
N VAL A 104 -10.98 -0.69 0.16
CA VAL A 104 -11.87 -1.78 -0.25
C VAL A 104 -13.24 -1.64 0.41
N THR A 105 -13.32 -1.43 1.73
CA THR A 105 -14.61 -1.41 2.42
C THR A 105 -15.40 -0.10 2.23
N GLN A 106 -14.71 1.04 2.16
CA GLN A 106 -15.36 2.36 2.04
C GLN A 106 -15.70 2.75 0.60
N ARG A 107 -15.18 2.02 -0.39
CA ARG A 107 -15.35 2.32 -1.82
C ARG A 107 -16.25 1.29 -2.46
N GLU A 108 -17.20 1.74 -3.26
CA GLU A 108 -18.13 0.85 -3.98
C GLU A 108 -17.52 0.28 -5.27
N ASP A 109 -16.40 0.83 -5.75
CA ASP A 109 -15.76 0.48 -7.02
C ASP A 109 -14.59 -0.52 -6.89
N VAL A 110 -14.30 -1.00 -5.67
CA VAL A 110 -13.18 -1.91 -5.39
C VAL A 110 -13.67 -3.19 -4.72
N VAL A 111 -13.21 -4.33 -5.21
CA VAL A 111 -13.56 -5.66 -4.66
C VAL A 111 -12.31 -6.33 -4.12
N GLY A 112 -12.40 -6.89 -2.91
CA GLY A 112 -11.33 -7.66 -2.30
C GLY A 112 -11.15 -9.03 -2.98
N LEU A 113 -9.90 -9.39 -3.27
CA LEU A 113 -9.53 -10.68 -3.84
C LEU A 113 -8.24 -11.18 -3.18
N ASP A 114 -8.17 -12.47 -2.92
CA ASP A 114 -6.97 -13.17 -2.44
C ASP A 114 -6.62 -14.28 -3.42
N SER A 115 -5.38 -14.28 -3.92
CA SER A 115 -4.90 -15.19 -4.97
C SER A 115 -3.71 -16.02 -4.50
N SER A 116 -3.58 -17.24 -5.02
CA SER A 116 -2.45 -18.12 -4.71
C SER A 116 -1.11 -17.52 -5.17
N ILE A 117 -0.05 -17.64 -4.38
CA ILE A 117 1.30 -17.17 -4.75
C ILE A 117 1.88 -17.97 -5.94
N ILE A 118 1.56 -19.27 -6.02
CA ILE A 118 2.03 -20.14 -7.11
C ILE A 118 1.05 -20.02 -8.29
N HIS A 119 1.56 -19.61 -9.44
CA HIS A 119 0.78 -19.42 -10.66
C HIS A 119 1.33 -20.25 -11.84
N ASN A 120 0.48 -20.49 -12.84
CA ASN A 120 0.89 -21.13 -14.09
C ASN A 120 1.92 -20.25 -14.84
N PRO A 121 3.02 -20.81 -15.38
CA PRO A 121 4.02 -20.05 -16.12
C PRO A 121 3.48 -19.19 -17.28
N LYS A 122 2.38 -19.63 -17.92
CA LYS A 122 1.73 -18.85 -18.98
C LYS A 122 1.23 -17.49 -18.50
N THR A 123 0.82 -17.36 -17.24
CA THR A 123 0.38 -16.09 -16.65
C THR A 123 1.52 -15.06 -16.67
N TRP A 124 2.72 -15.47 -16.26
CA TRP A 124 3.90 -14.60 -16.23
C TRP A 124 4.41 -14.23 -17.62
N LYS A 125 4.25 -15.13 -18.59
CA LYS A 125 4.57 -14.85 -20.00
C LYS A 125 3.59 -13.84 -20.59
N SER A 126 2.29 -14.05 -20.40
CA SER A 126 1.26 -13.15 -20.91
C SER A 126 1.30 -11.76 -20.26
N SER A 127 1.73 -11.65 -19.00
CA SER A 127 1.92 -10.36 -18.32
C SER A 127 3.24 -9.67 -18.69
N GLY A 128 4.09 -10.29 -19.52
CA GLY A 128 5.41 -9.77 -19.90
C GLY A 128 6.47 -9.81 -18.79
N HIS A 129 6.18 -10.40 -17.62
CA HIS A 129 7.15 -10.48 -16.53
C HIS A 129 8.38 -11.32 -16.91
N VAL A 130 8.19 -12.37 -17.70
CA VAL A 130 9.29 -13.25 -18.15
C VAL A 130 10.31 -12.49 -19.00
N ASP A 131 9.84 -11.57 -19.85
CA ASP A 131 10.69 -10.87 -20.82
C ASP A 131 11.20 -9.51 -20.29
N GLY A 132 10.47 -8.88 -19.37
CA GLY A 132 10.74 -7.49 -18.93
C GLY A 132 11.12 -7.30 -17.46
N PHE A 133 10.85 -8.26 -16.57
CA PHE A 133 11.13 -8.10 -15.14
C PHE A 133 12.53 -8.64 -14.77
N SER A 134 13.57 -7.95 -15.26
CA SER A 134 14.97 -8.30 -14.99
C SER A 134 15.83 -7.06 -14.77
N ASP A 135 16.65 -7.08 -13.73
CA ASP A 135 17.62 -6.01 -13.45
C ASP A 135 18.96 -6.29 -14.18
N PRO A 136 19.62 -5.28 -14.77
CA PRO A 136 20.97 -5.44 -15.31
C PRO A 136 21.97 -5.71 -14.20
N MET A 137 22.76 -6.78 -14.32
CA MET A 137 23.78 -7.19 -13.35
C MET A 137 25.17 -7.14 -13.98
N VAL A 138 26.17 -6.75 -13.18
CA VAL A 138 27.59 -6.72 -13.56
C VAL A 138 28.38 -7.62 -12.61
N ASP A 139 29.28 -8.42 -13.19
CA ASP A 139 30.12 -9.36 -12.45
C ASP A 139 31.54 -8.82 -12.31
N CYS A 140 32.06 -8.76 -11.08
CA CYS A 140 33.47 -8.49 -10.86
C CYS A 140 34.29 -9.76 -11.11
N LYS A 141 35.22 -9.70 -12.08
CA LYS A 141 36.03 -10.88 -12.46
C LYS A 141 36.99 -11.34 -11.36
N GLU A 142 37.39 -10.45 -10.46
CA GLU A 142 38.33 -10.71 -9.37
C GLU A 142 37.61 -11.26 -8.13
N THR A 143 36.60 -10.55 -7.63
CA THR A 143 35.88 -10.93 -6.41
C THR A 143 34.78 -11.97 -6.64
N LYS A 144 34.39 -12.21 -7.91
CA LYS A 144 33.25 -13.05 -8.31
C LYS A 144 31.91 -12.61 -7.69
N LEU A 145 31.84 -11.39 -7.17
CA LEU A 145 30.61 -10.78 -6.67
C LEU A 145 29.79 -10.22 -7.83
N ARG A 146 28.47 -10.22 -7.65
CA ARG A 146 27.51 -9.64 -8.59
C ARG A 146 26.92 -8.38 -8.00
N PHE A 147 26.86 -7.34 -8.82
CA PHE A 147 26.33 -6.04 -8.43
C PHE A 147 25.26 -5.61 -9.42
N ARG A 148 24.27 -4.87 -8.96
CA ARG A 148 23.25 -4.30 -9.83
C ARG A 148 23.81 -3.08 -10.54
N ALA A 149 23.69 -3.01 -11.87
CA ALA A 149 24.40 -2.03 -12.69
C ALA A 149 24.03 -0.57 -12.38
N ASP A 150 22.79 -0.31 -11.98
CA ASP A 150 22.27 1.00 -11.56
C ASP A 150 22.82 1.46 -10.20
N GLN A 151 23.34 0.55 -9.38
CA GLN A 151 23.86 0.86 -8.04
C GLN A 151 25.38 1.06 -8.02
N ILE A 152 26.05 0.83 -9.14
CA ILE A 152 27.50 0.97 -9.25
C ILE A 152 27.82 2.40 -9.69
N PHE A 153 28.53 3.13 -8.85
CA PHE A 153 29.12 4.41 -9.23
C PHE A 153 30.54 4.16 -9.75
N PHE A 154 30.81 4.62 -10.96
CA PHE A 154 32.15 4.55 -11.54
C PHE A 154 32.66 5.96 -11.85
N SER A 155 33.94 6.16 -11.63
CA SER A 155 34.64 7.39 -11.99
C SER A 155 35.80 7.07 -12.94
N PRO A 156 35.95 7.80 -14.05
CA PRO A 156 37.10 7.63 -14.93
C PRO A 156 38.38 8.11 -14.24
N VAL A 157 39.42 7.28 -14.27
CA VAL A 157 40.77 7.65 -13.85
C VAL A 157 41.49 8.24 -15.06
N LYS A 158 41.83 9.53 -14.94
CA LYS A 158 42.54 10.28 -15.99
C LYS A 158 44.00 10.50 -15.58
N ILE A 159 44.93 10.27 -16.51
CA ILE A 159 46.34 10.69 -16.38
C ILE A 159 46.60 11.69 -17.51
N GLY A 160 46.68 12.98 -17.16
CA GLY A 160 46.60 14.05 -18.17
C GLY A 160 45.21 14.12 -18.80
N ASP A 161 45.15 14.17 -20.14
CA ASP A 161 43.89 14.17 -20.90
C ASP A 161 43.41 12.77 -21.31
N GLU A 162 44.18 11.71 -21.00
CA GLU A 162 43.85 10.32 -21.36
C GLU A 162 43.13 9.58 -20.22
N VAL A 163 42.06 8.86 -20.54
CA VAL A 163 41.34 7.99 -19.61
C VAL A 163 42.01 6.62 -19.60
N VAL A 164 42.68 6.30 -18.48
CA VAL A 164 43.45 5.06 -18.32
C VAL A 164 42.58 3.91 -17.83
N GLY A 165 41.47 4.21 -17.15
CA GLY A 165 40.53 3.21 -16.67
C GLY A 165 39.36 3.80 -15.91
N TYR A 166 38.59 2.92 -15.27
CA TYR A 166 37.45 3.30 -14.42
C TYR A 166 37.63 2.64 -13.06
N VAL A 167 37.39 3.41 -12.00
CA VAL A 167 37.34 2.90 -10.63
C VAL A 167 35.89 2.96 -10.17
N THR A 168 35.43 1.83 -9.65
CA THR A 168 34.15 1.70 -8.98
C THR A 168 34.39 1.82 -7.47
N VAL A 169 33.61 2.66 -6.79
CA VAL A 169 33.61 2.75 -5.32
C VAL A 169 32.46 1.92 -4.77
#